data_AF-A0A8T0NP50-F1
#
_entry.id   AF-A0A8T0NP50-F1
#
_cell.length_a   1.000
_cell.length_b   1.000
_cell.length_c   1.000
_cell.angle_alpha   90.00
_cell.angle_beta   90.00
_cell.angle_gamma   90.00
#
_symmetry.space_group_name_H-M   'P 1'
#
loop_
_entity.id
_entity.type
_entity.pdbx_description
1 polymer ?
#
loop_
_entity_poly.entity_id
_entity_poly.type
_entity_poly.pdbx_seq_one_letter_code
_entity_poly.pdbx_strand_id
1 'polypeptide(L)'
;MGRAFTAAPLLLLLGFLALGLGAATANVGDSCSTSADCGAGQWCFDCEPKFSGSHCVRSAATNPYQLINNSLPFNKYAYLTTHNSYAIVGEPSHTGIPRVTFDNQEDTVTDQLNNGVRALMLDTYDFKGDVWLCHSNGGKCNDFTAFEPALDTFKEIEAFLSSNPSEIVTIILEDYVNAPNGLTNVFNASGLLKYWFPVSKMPQNGQDWPLVSDMVASNQRLVVFTSIRSKQSSEGIAYQWNFMVENNCEAPTLQIFFFLLLWIAAKHHFYA
;
A
#
# COMPACT_ATOMS: atom_id res chain seq x y z
N MET A 1 29.90 71.06 49.46
CA MET A 1 29.68 71.59 48.09
C MET A 1 30.56 70.80 47.13
N GLY A 2 29.94 70.19 46.12
CA GLY A 2 30.63 69.44 45.06
C GLY A 2 30.19 67.97 44.97
N ARG A 3 29.41 67.65 43.93
CA ARG A 3 29.32 66.38 43.17
C ARG A 3 28.05 66.44 42.31
N ALA A 4 28.16 66.79 41.03
CA ALA A 4 28.50 65.94 39.88
C ALA A 4 27.28 65.16 39.37
N PHE A 5 26.70 65.66 38.27
CA PHE A 5 25.66 65.01 37.47
C PHE A 5 26.30 63.91 36.61
N THR A 6 25.75 62.70 36.67
CA THR A 6 26.06 61.61 35.73
C THR A 6 24.82 61.32 34.89
N ALA A 7 24.92 61.53 33.58
CA ALA A 7 23.91 61.17 32.60
C ALA A 7 23.84 59.64 32.44
N ALA A 8 22.65 59.07 32.53
CA ALA A 8 22.38 57.67 32.23
C ALA A 8 22.17 57.47 30.72
N PRO A 9 22.74 56.43 30.08
CA PRO A 9 22.51 56.16 28.68
C PRO A 9 21.18 55.43 28.47
N LEU A 10 20.44 55.90 27.47
CA LEU A 10 19.20 55.33 26.97
C LEU A 10 19.50 53.98 26.29
N LEU A 11 19.16 52.85 26.93
CA LEU A 11 19.21 51.53 26.29
C LEU A 11 18.04 51.40 25.29
N LEU A 12 18.36 51.36 23.99
CA LEU A 12 17.44 50.90 22.94
C LEU A 12 17.29 49.38 23.04
N LEU A 13 16.15 48.89 23.52
CA LEU A 13 15.72 47.50 23.31
C LEU A 13 15.19 47.36 21.87
N LEU A 14 16.04 46.86 20.97
CA LEU A 14 15.61 46.32 19.69
C LEU A 14 14.99 44.93 19.94
N GLY A 15 13.67 44.86 19.92
CA GLY A 15 12.93 43.60 19.95
C GLY A 15 13.16 42.82 18.66
N PHE A 16 13.77 41.63 18.77
CA PHE A 16 13.79 40.65 17.69
C PHE A 16 12.41 39.98 17.62
N LEU A 17 11.52 40.49 16.76
CA LEU A 17 10.45 39.66 16.21
C LEU A 17 11.08 38.73 15.17
N ALA A 18 11.47 37.53 15.60
CA ALA A 18 11.67 36.43 14.66
C ALA A 18 10.29 36.02 14.13
N LEU A 19 9.86 36.66 13.04
CA LEU A 19 8.84 36.09 12.17
C LEU A 19 9.44 34.79 11.61
N GLY A 20 9.05 33.66 12.20
CA GLY A 20 9.25 32.35 11.60
C GLY A 20 8.47 32.30 10.29
N LEU A 21 9.10 32.77 9.21
CA LEU A 21 8.74 32.38 7.87
C LEU A 21 9.00 30.87 7.82
N GLY A 22 7.95 30.06 8.01
CA GLY A 22 8.03 28.64 7.70
C GLY A 22 8.56 28.54 6.28
N ALA A 23 9.74 27.93 6.11
CA ALA A 23 10.29 27.70 4.79
C ALA A 23 9.20 26.99 3.96
N ALA A 24 8.88 27.54 2.79
CA ALA A 24 7.99 26.87 1.87
C ALA A 24 8.63 25.51 1.55
N THR A 25 8.00 24.43 1.98
CA THR A 25 8.49 23.07 1.70
C THR A 25 8.40 22.84 0.19
N ALA A 26 9.45 22.27 -0.39
CA ALA A 26 9.55 22.02 -1.82
C ALA A 26 8.46 21.04 -2.30
N ASN A 27 8.01 21.17 -3.55
CA ASN A 27 6.99 20.32 -4.15
C ASN A 27 7.61 19.18 -4.96
N VAL A 28 6.78 18.22 -5.39
CA VAL A 28 7.23 17.15 -6.28
C VAL A 28 7.89 17.71 -7.54
N GLY A 29 9.12 17.28 -7.81
CA GLY A 29 9.96 17.72 -8.93
C GLY A 29 10.92 18.85 -8.59
N ASP A 30 10.80 19.49 -7.42
CA ASP A 30 11.76 20.49 -6.94
C ASP A 30 13.03 19.79 -6.41
N SER A 31 14.19 20.42 -6.59
CA SER A 31 15.45 19.86 -6.10
C SER A 31 15.53 19.85 -4.57
N CYS A 32 16.19 18.84 -4.02
CA CYS A 32 16.34 18.65 -2.58
C CYS A 32 17.71 18.07 -2.26
N SER A 33 18.12 18.18 -0.99
CA SER A 33 19.31 17.50 -0.46
C SER A 33 18.94 16.42 0.56
N THR A 34 17.86 16.62 1.31
CA THR A 34 17.32 15.68 2.28
C THR A 34 15.79 15.67 2.22
N SER A 35 15.16 14.60 2.71
CA SER A 35 13.68 14.53 2.75
C SER A 35 13.03 15.63 3.61
N ALA A 36 13.80 16.30 4.48
CA ALA A 36 13.31 17.45 5.25
C ALA A 36 13.07 18.71 4.39
N ASP A 37 13.65 18.75 3.19
CA ASP A 37 13.47 19.86 2.24
C ASP A 37 12.11 19.79 1.52
N CYS A 38 11.50 18.60 1.49
CA CYS A 38 10.31 18.30 0.72
C CYS A 38 9.02 18.49 1.52
N GLY A 39 7.89 18.61 0.80
CA GLY A 39 6.56 18.66 1.38
C GLY A 39 6.24 17.43 2.22
N ALA A 40 5.25 17.56 3.12
CA ALA A 40 4.80 16.43 3.94
C ALA A 40 4.44 15.22 3.06
N GLY A 41 5.00 14.04 3.38
CA GLY A 41 4.80 12.79 2.63
C GLY A 41 5.70 12.64 1.39
N GLN A 42 6.58 13.59 1.12
CA GLN A 42 7.54 13.54 0.00
C GLN A 42 8.93 13.14 0.50
N TRP A 43 9.73 12.57 -0.40
CA TRP A 43 11.09 12.12 -0.11
C TRP A 43 12.08 12.76 -1.07
N CYS A 44 13.30 12.99 -0.61
CA CYS A 44 14.36 13.44 -1.48
C CYS A 44 15.04 12.23 -2.13
N PHE A 45 14.89 12.09 -3.45
CA PHE A 45 15.37 10.91 -4.16
C PHE A 45 16.02 11.26 -5.48
N ASP A 46 17.05 10.50 -5.83
CA ASP A 46 17.74 10.62 -7.11
C ASP A 46 16.98 9.86 -8.21
N CYS A 47 16.47 10.60 -9.19
CA CYS A 47 15.69 10.06 -10.31
C CYS A 47 16.55 9.82 -11.57
N GLU A 48 17.86 9.63 -11.42
CA GLU A 48 18.73 9.29 -12.54
C GLU A 48 18.29 7.99 -13.24
N PRO A 49 18.38 7.93 -14.58
CA PRO A 49 18.99 8.93 -15.48
C PRO A 49 18.01 10.01 -15.97
N LYS A 50 16.74 9.99 -15.54
CA LYS A 50 15.70 10.87 -16.10
C LYS A 50 15.84 12.31 -15.61
N PHE A 51 16.28 12.51 -14.37
CA PHE A 51 16.55 13.82 -13.79
C PHE A 51 17.89 13.76 -13.07
N SER A 52 18.76 14.74 -13.31
CA SER A 52 20.05 14.83 -12.61
C SER A 52 19.83 15.41 -11.21
N GLY A 53 20.46 14.78 -10.22
CA GLY A 53 20.37 15.19 -8.82
C GLY A 53 19.08 14.74 -8.13
N SER A 54 19.05 14.93 -6.82
CA SER A 54 17.89 14.55 -6.02
C SER A 54 16.77 15.58 -6.10
N HIS A 55 15.54 15.08 -6.27
CA HIS A 55 14.34 15.88 -6.31
C HIS A 55 13.34 15.34 -5.30
N CYS A 56 12.43 16.20 -4.86
CA CYS A 56 11.29 15.78 -4.08
C CYS A 56 10.42 14.90 -4.95
N VAL A 57 10.30 13.63 -4.56
CA VAL A 57 9.50 12.62 -5.23
C VAL A 57 8.35 12.19 -4.33
N ARG A 58 7.50 11.33 -4.89
CA ARG A 58 6.29 10.77 -4.29
C ARG A 58 5.17 11.81 -4.17
N SER A 59 4.04 11.50 -4.78
CA SER A 59 2.77 12.15 -4.49
C SER A 59 1.86 11.12 -3.86
N ALA A 60 1.15 11.49 -2.80
CA ALA A 60 0.00 10.70 -2.37
C ALA A 60 -0.96 10.57 -3.56
N ALA A 61 -1.42 9.35 -3.82
CA ALA A 61 -2.51 9.13 -4.78
C ALA A 61 -3.81 9.54 -4.11
N THR A 62 -4.62 10.33 -4.82
CA THR A 62 -5.91 10.72 -4.28
C THR A 62 -6.82 9.51 -4.19
N ASN A 63 -7.44 9.32 -3.02
CA ASN A 63 -8.42 8.29 -2.81
C ASN A 63 -9.57 8.42 -3.84
N PRO A 64 -9.87 7.36 -4.62
CA PRO A 64 -10.91 7.43 -5.66
C PRO A 64 -12.29 7.81 -5.12
N TYR A 65 -12.59 7.44 -3.86
CA TYR A 65 -13.86 7.78 -3.21
C TYR A 65 -13.95 9.25 -2.81
N GLN A 66 -12.82 9.96 -2.68
CA GLN A 66 -12.81 11.40 -2.42
C GLN A 66 -12.95 12.22 -3.72
N LEU A 67 -12.52 11.66 -4.86
CA LEU A 67 -12.60 12.34 -6.16
C LEU A 67 -14.02 12.36 -6.73
N ILE A 68 -14.67 11.19 -6.76
CA ILE A 68 -15.97 11.02 -7.45
C ILE A 68 -17.11 10.78 -6.46
N ASN A 69 -16.84 10.62 -5.15
CA ASN A 69 -17.70 10.05 -4.09
C ASN A 69 -17.76 8.51 -4.11
N ASN A 70 -18.50 7.90 -3.17
CA ASN A 70 -18.64 6.45 -2.99
C ASN A 70 -19.96 5.85 -3.54
N SER A 71 -20.60 6.52 -4.49
CA SER A 71 -21.94 6.15 -5.01
C SER A 71 -21.90 5.26 -6.26
N LEU A 72 -20.72 4.91 -6.77
CA LEU A 72 -20.61 4.00 -7.91
C LEU A 72 -20.43 2.55 -7.43
N PRO A 73 -20.78 1.55 -8.27
CA PRO A 73 -20.37 0.17 -8.08
C PRO A 73 -18.85 0.05 -7.89
N PHE A 74 -18.40 -0.86 -7.03
CA PHE A 74 -16.97 -1.04 -6.72
C PHE A 74 -16.09 -1.26 -7.97
N ASN A 75 -16.60 -1.94 -9.00
CA ASN A 75 -15.91 -2.18 -10.28
C ASN A 75 -15.91 -0.98 -11.26
N LYS A 76 -16.42 0.19 -10.86
CA LYS A 76 -16.40 1.43 -11.68
C LYS A 76 -15.32 2.42 -11.22
N TYR A 77 -14.51 2.06 -10.23
CA TYR A 77 -13.34 2.82 -9.82
C TYR A 77 -12.05 2.18 -10.36
N ALA A 78 -11.01 2.99 -10.48
CA ALA A 78 -9.64 2.52 -10.69
C ALA A 78 -8.91 2.56 -9.34
N TYR A 79 -8.24 1.47 -8.99
CA TYR A 79 -7.51 1.34 -7.73
C TYR A 79 -6.02 1.28 -8.00
N LEU A 80 -5.30 2.12 -7.28
CA LEU A 80 -3.86 2.01 -7.22
C LEU A 80 -3.49 0.67 -6.56
N THR A 81 -2.72 -0.16 -7.27
CA THR A 81 -2.28 -1.49 -6.84
C THR A 81 -0.76 -1.59 -6.85
N THR A 82 -0.19 -2.17 -5.80
CA THR A 82 1.25 -2.42 -5.65
C THR A 82 1.56 -3.91 -5.75
N HIS A 83 2.58 -4.25 -6.53
CA HIS A 83 3.07 -5.62 -6.73
C HIS A 83 4.07 -6.00 -5.64
N ASN A 84 3.88 -7.16 -4.99
CA ASN A 84 4.73 -7.59 -3.87
C ASN A 84 4.91 -6.50 -2.82
N SER A 85 3.78 -6.03 -2.28
CA SER A 85 3.72 -4.90 -1.35
C SER A 85 4.63 -5.02 -0.13
N TYR A 86 4.94 -6.24 0.28
CA TYR A 86 5.79 -6.54 1.43
C TYR A 86 7.29 -6.52 1.09
N ALA A 87 7.65 -6.47 -0.20
CA ALA A 87 9.04 -6.60 -0.62
C ALA A 87 9.77 -5.25 -0.50
N ILE A 88 10.09 -4.83 0.73
CA ILE A 88 10.54 -3.48 1.06
C ILE A 88 12.08 -3.39 1.11
N VAL A 89 12.63 -2.39 0.42
CA VAL A 89 14.07 -2.09 0.41
C VAL A 89 14.56 -1.83 1.83
N GLY A 90 15.60 -2.56 2.24
CA GLY A 90 16.29 -2.33 3.51
C GLY A 90 15.54 -2.82 4.76
N GLU A 91 14.40 -3.51 4.60
CA GLU A 91 13.71 -4.15 5.72
C GLU A 91 14.63 -5.19 6.40
N PRO A 92 14.70 -5.21 7.75
CA PRO A 92 15.47 -6.20 8.49
C PRO A 92 15.06 -7.65 8.19
N SER A 93 16.03 -8.55 8.15
CA SER A 93 15.74 -9.99 7.97
C SER A 93 15.06 -10.59 9.20
N HIS A 94 13.88 -11.18 9.00
CA HIS A 94 13.15 -11.96 10.00
C HIS A 94 13.68 -13.39 10.19
N THR A 95 14.61 -13.84 9.34
CA THR A 95 15.20 -15.19 9.42
C THR A 95 16.60 -15.19 10.04
N GLY A 96 17.22 -14.01 10.19
CA GLY A 96 18.63 -13.85 10.57
C GLY A 96 19.62 -14.16 9.43
N ILE A 97 19.13 -14.54 8.25
CA ILE A 97 19.92 -14.79 7.05
C ILE A 97 19.81 -13.56 6.13
N PRO A 98 20.92 -13.08 5.54
CA PRO A 98 20.87 -12.00 4.55
C PRO A 98 19.94 -12.33 3.39
N ARG A 99 19.06 -11.39 3.05
CA ARG A 99 18.08 -11.54 1.97
C ARG A 99 18.77 -11.38 0.62
N VAL A 100 18.52 -12.31 -0.30
CA VAL A 100 19.06 -12.36 -1.67
C VAL A 100 17.89 -12.60 -2.62
N THR A 101 17.10 -11.57 -2.81
CA THR A 101 15.97 -11.52 -3.74
C THR A 101 15.71 -10.07 -4.13
N PHE A 102 14.67 -9.81 -4.92
CA PHE A 102 14.33 -8.48 -5.37
C PHE A 102 13.38 -7.78 -4.38
N ASP A 103 13.60 -6.49 -4.22
CA ASP A 103 12.67 -5.59 -3.55
C ASP A 103 11.75 -4.94 -4.61
N ASN A 104 10.53 -4.62 -4.23
CA ASN A 104 9.54 -3.97 -5.09
C ASN A 104 9.09 -2.60 -4.55
N GLN A 105 9.22 -2.37 -3.25
CA GLN A 105 8.67 -1.21 -2.58
C GLN A 105 9.72 -0.49 -1.73
N GLU A 106 9.52 0.81 -1.54
CA GLU A 106 10.29 1.64 -0.60
C GLU A 106 9.46 2.00 0.64
N ASP A 107 8.14 1.81 0.56
CA ASP A 107 7.19 2.11 1.62
C ASP A 107 6.76 0.86 2.38
N THR A 108 6.56 1.02 3.69
CA THR A 108 5.80 0.03 4.48
C THR A 108 4.40 -0.18 3.90
N VAL A 109 3.76 -1.32 4.20
CA VAL A 109 2.39 -1.56 3.76
C VAL A 109 1.44 -0.51 4.33
N THR A 110 1.65 -0.10 5.58
CA THR A 110 0.94 1.02 6.20
C THR A 110 1.09 2.31 5.39
N ASP A 111 2.30 2.66 4.98
CA ASP A 111 2.55 3.89 4.22
C ASP A 111 1.99 3.81 2.79
N GLN A 112 2.07 2.66 2.13
CA GLN A 112 1.41 2.41 0.85
C GLN A 112 -0.09 2.72 0.94
N LEU A 113 -0.78 2.18 1.96
CA LEU A 113 -2.21 2.42 2.18
C LEU A 113 -2.52 3.89 2.51
N ASN A 114 -1.70 4.53 3.34
CA ASN A 114 -1.83 5.96 3.67
C ASN A 114 -1.60 6.85 2.43
N ASN A 115 -0.75 6.42 1.51
CA ASN A 115 -0.43 7.10 0.26
C ASN A 115 -1.44 6.81 -0.86
N GLY A 116 -2.56 6.15 -0.56
CA GLY A 116 -3.68 5.99 -1.50
C GLY A 116 -3.74 4.66 -2.24
N VAL A 117 -2.82 3.72 -1.95
CA VAL A 117 -2.93 2.33 -2.44
C VAL A 117 -4.19 1.69 -1.87
N ARG A 118 -4.96 0.97 -2.70
CA ARG A 118 -6.20 0.29 -2.28
C ARG A 118 -6.25 -1.17 -2.71
N ALA A 119 -5.20 -1.66 -3.33
CA ALA A 119 -5.00 -3.07 -3.62
C ALA A 119 -3.54 -3.47 -3.40
N LEU A 120 -3.32 -4.62 -2.78
CA LEU A 120 -1.99 -5.15 -2.45
C LEU A 120 -1.87 -6.55 -3.06
N MET A 121 -0.82 -6.79 -3.86
CA MET A 121 -0.46 -8.14 -4.29
C MET A 121 0.56 -8.72 -3.33
N LEU A 122 0.30 -9.94 -2.84
CA LEU A 122 1.11 -10.61 -1.83
C LEU A 122 1.37 -12.06 -2.26
N ASP A 123 2.64 -12.44 -2.38
CA ASP A 123 3.03 -13.83 -2.58
C ASP A 123 3.08 -14.55 -1.23
N THR A 124 2.24 -15.56 -1.05
CA THR A 124 2.09 -16.28 0.22
C THR A 124 2.61 -17.70 0.10
N TYR A 125 3.42 -18.14 1.07
CA TYR A 125 4.07 -19.45 1.07
C TYR A 125 3.94 -20.13 2.43
N ASP A 126 3.88 -21.46 2.43
CA ASP A 126 4.20 -22.23 3.63
C ASP A 126 5.69 -22.12 3.94
N PHE A 127 6.04 -21.60 5.12
CA PHE A 127 7.44 -21.52 5.56
C PHE A 127 7.55 -21.54 7.07
N LYS A 128 8.52 -22.30 7.60
CA LYS A 128 8.77 -22.43 9.05
C LYS A 128 7.54 -22.76 9.92
N GLY A 129 6.53 -23.43 9.34
CA GLY A 129 5.32 -23.83 10.05
C GLY A 129 4.17 -22.81 10.02
N ASP A 130 4.38 -21.66 9.37
CA ASP A 130 3.41 -20.57 9.25
C ASP A 130 3.25 -20.15 7.77
N VAL A 131 2.36 -19.19 7.50
CA VAL A 131 2.29 -18.51 6.20
C VAL A 131 3.22 -17.30 6.21
N TRP A 132 4.09 -17.23 5.22
CA TRP A 132 5.08 -16.17 5.06
C TRP A 132 4.90 -15.46 3.72
N LEU A 133 5.41 -14.22 3.68
CA LEU A 133 5.56 -13.45 2.46
C LEU A 133 6.99 -13.61 1.95
N CYS A 134 7.13 -14.11 0.72
CA CYS A 134 8.44 -14.46 0.16
C CYS A 134 8.52 -14.12 -1.33
N HIS A 135 9.56 -13.38 -1.72
CA HIS A 135 9.84 -13.13 -3.13
C HIS A 135 10.65 -14.30 -3.67
N SER A 136 9.99 -15.39 -4.05
CA SER A 136 10.63 -16.65 -4.42
C SER A 136 10.01 -17.29 -5.67
N ASN A 137 10.52 -18.46 -6.06
CA ASN A 137 10.12 -19.14 -7.28
C ASN A 137 9.92 -20.63 -7.01
N GLY A 138 9.11 -21.29 -7.85
CA GLY A 138 8.89 -22.73 -7.77
C GLY A 138 8.02 -23.17 -6.58
N GLY A 139 7.22 -22.26 -6.03
CA GLY A 139 6.29 -22.56 -4.93
C GLY A 139 6.94 -22.92 -3.60
N LYS A 140 8.19 -22.48 -3.39
CA LYS A 140 8.93 -22.72 -2.16
C LYS A 140 9.57 -21.44 -1.64
N CYS A 141 9.33 -21.11 -0.38
CA CYS A 141 10.06 -20.06 0.32
C CYS A 141 11.37 -20.59 0.93
N ASN A 142 12.40 -19.75 0.96
CA ASN A 142 13.71 -20.04 1.52
C ASN A 142 14.13 -18.91 2.47
N ASP A 143 15.07 -19.18 3.39
CA ASP A 143 15.51 -18.17 4.37
C ASP A 143 16.02 -16.87 3.75
N PHE A 144 16.66 -16.97 2.57
CA PHE A 144 17.20 -15.84 1.83
C PHE A 144 16.18 -15.15 0.90
N THR A 145 14.97 -15.69 0.74
CA THR A 145 13.88 -15.07 -0.04
C THR A 145 12.69 -14.64 0.81
N ALA A 146 12.69 -14.99 2.10
CA ALA A 146 11.66 -14.62 3.05
C ALA A 146 11.77 -13.14 3.46
N PHE A 147 10.63 -12.46 3.46
CA PHE A 147 10.51 -11.11 4.01
C PHE A 147 10.09 -11.19 5.47
N GLU A 148 8.84 -11.58 5.71
CA GLU A 148 8.23 -11.63 7.04
C GLU A 148 7.07 -12.65 7.11
N PRO A 149 6.62 -13.03 8.32
CA PRO A 149 5.35 -13.73 8.49
C PRO A 149 4.18 -12.91 7.95
N ALA A 150 3.25 -13.54 7.21
CA ALA A 150 2.13 -12.82 6.61
C ALA A 150 1.19 -12.18 7.64
N LEU A 151 1.20 -12.67 8.88
CA LEU A 151 0.43 -12.09 9.99
C LEU A 151 0.79 -10.63 10.26
N ASP A 152 2.03 -10.22 10.05
CA ASP A 152 2.50 -8.87 10.38
C ASP A 152 1.93 -7.85 9.38
N THR A 153 2.16 -8.04 8.07
CA THR A 153 1.43 -7.30 7.01
C THR A 153 -0.09 -7.32 7.21
N PHE A 154 -0.70 -8.47 7.57
CA PHE A 154 -2.16 -8.53 7.72
C PHE A 154 -2.67 -7.72 8.91
N LYS A 155 -1.86 -7.54 9.96
CA LYS A 155 -2.17 -6.64 11.08
C LYS A 155 -2.04 -5.18 10.68
N GLU A 156 -1.10 -4.81 9.81
CA GLU A 156 -1.04 -3.46 9.25
C GLU A 156 -2.32 -3.13 8.47
N ILE A 157 -2.80 -4.06 7.64
CA ILE A 157 -4.04 -3.90 6.89
C ILE A 157 -5.25 -3.79 7.84
N GLU A 158 -5.28 -4.59 8.90
CA GLU A 158 -6.36 -4.52 9.91
C GLU A 158 -6.36 -3.17 10.62
N ALA A 159 -5.19 -2.69 11.07
CA ALA A 159 -5.03 -1.41 11.74
C ALA A 159 -5.47 -0.25 10.82
N PHE A 160 -5.13 -0.32 9.53
CA PHE A 160 -5.59 0.64 8.53
C PHE A 160 -7.11 0.62 8.38
N LEU A 161 -7.74 -0.55 8.17
CA LEU A 161 -9.19 -0.65 8.01
C LEU A 161 -9.95 -0.26 9.28
N SER A 162 -9.38 -0.53 10.46
CA SER A 162 -9.94 -0.12 11.75
C SER A 162 -9.92 1.41 11.92
N SER A 163 -8.81 2.04 11.55
CA SER A 163 -8.63 3.50 11.67
C SER A 163 -9.37 4.28 10.57
N ASN A 164 -9.70 3.63 9.45
CA ASN A 164 -10.30 4.26 8.28
C ASN A 164 -11.64 3.56 7.91
N PRO A 165 -12.76 3.88 8.59
CA PRO A 165 -14.02 3.15 8.45
C PRO A 165 -14.68 3.28 7.08
N SER A 166 -14.33 4.30 6.30
CA SER A 166 -14.88 4.53 4.95
C SER A 166 -14.07 3.85 3.84
N GLU A 167 -12.95 3.20 4.17
CA GLU A 167 -12.02 2.64 3.19
C GLU A 167 -12.30 1.16 2.92
N ILE A 168 -11.99 0.73 1.70
CA ILE A 168 -12.03 -0.66 1.26
C ILE A 168 -10.63 -1.03 0.76
N VAL A 169 -10.12 -2.18 1.17
CA VAL A 169 -8.82 -2.72 0.72
C VAL A 169 -9.05 -4.01 -0.05
N THR A 170 -8.31 -4.18 -1.14
CA THR A 170 -8.25 -5.44 -1.89
C THR A 170 -6.91 -6.15 -1.64
N ILE A 171 -6.96 -7.45 -1.41
CA ILE A 171 -5.76 -8.30 -1.33
C ILE A 171 -5.82 -9.31 -2.47
N ILE A 172 -4.72 -9.44 -3.21
CA ILE A 172 -4.56 -10.40 -4.31
C ILE A 172 -3.40 -11.31 -3.94
N LEU A 173 -3.71 -12.60 -3.74
CA LEU A 173 -2.75 -13.57 -3.24
C LEU A 173 -2.20 -14.39 -4.41
N GLU A 174 -0.90 -14.25 -4.69
CA GLU A 174 -0.16 -15.29 -5.40
C GLU A 174 0.13 -16.40 -4.39
N ASP A 175 -0.66 -17.46 -4.48
CA ASP A 175 -0.86 -18.38 -3.37
C ASP A 175 -0.13 -19.71 -3.58
N TYR A 176 0.88 -19.93 -2.74
CA TYR A 176 1.66 -21.15 -2.63
C TYR A 176 1.47 -21.85 -1.27
N VAL A 177 0.40 -21.52 -0.55
CA VAL A 177 0.05 -22.10 0.75
C VAL A 177 -0.75 -23.39 0.55
N ASN A 178 -0.16 -24.51 0.93
CA ASN A 178 -0.76 -25.85 0.87
C ASN A 178 -1.30 -26.32 2.22
N ALA A 179 -0.84 -25.73 3.33
CA ALA A 179 -1.34 -26.06 4.66
C ALA A 179 -2.88 -25.88 4.71
N PRO A 180 -3.63 -26.88 5.20
CA PRO A 180 -5.09 -26.79 5.30
C PRO A 180 -5.52 -25.57 6.11
N ASN A 181 -6.33 -24.71 5.52
CA ASN A 181 -6.80 -23.44 6.10
C ASN A 181 -5.67 -22.47 6.49
N GLY A 182 -4.47 -22.59 5.93
CA GLY A 182 -3.33 -21.73 6.28
C GLY A 182 -3.66 -20.24 6.15
N LEU A 183 -4.24 -19.84 5.01
CA LEU A 183 -4.66 -18.45 4.78
C LEU A 183 -5.83 -18.05 5.68
N THR A 184 -6.86 -18.89 5.79
CA THR A 184 -8.01 -18.65 6.67
C THR A 184 -7.58 -18.42 8.13
N ASN A 185 -6.60 -19.19 8.61
CA ASN A 185 -6.04 -19.03 9.96
C ASN A 185 -5.34 -17.68 10.14
N VAL A 186 -4.57 -17.22 9.16
CA VAL A 186 -3.92 -15.90 9.23
C VAL A 186 -4.94 -14.77 9.19
N PHE A 187 -5.95 -14.83 8.32
CA PHE A 187 -7.04 -13.84 8.29
C PHE A 187 -7.83 -13.78 9.61
N ASN A 188 -8.05 -14.94 10.24
CA ASN A 188 -8.69 -15.01 11.55
C ASN A 188 -7.79 -14.40 12.64
N ALA A 189 -6.51 -14.78 12.67
CA ALA A 189 -5.55 -14.32 13.66
C ALA A 189 -5.26 -12.81 13.56
N SER A 190 -5.30 -12.23 12.36
CA SER A 190 -5.15 -10.79 12.16
C SER A 190 -6.41 -10.00 12.52
N GLY A 191 -7.56 -10.64 12.63
CA GLY A 191 -8.85 -9.98 12.89
C GLY A 191 -9.54 -9.42 11.64
N LEU A 192 -9.02 -9.71 10.44
CA LEU A 192 -9.53 -9.18 9.17
C LEU A 192 -10.89 -9.75 8.75
N LEU A 193 -11.27 -10.94 9.25
CA LEU A 193 -12.53 -11.60 8.85
C LEU A 193 -13.79 -10.76 9.12
N LYS A 194 -13.75 -9.81 10.08
CA LYS A 194 -14.87 -8.88 10.34
C LYS A 194 -15.13 -7.91 9.19
N TYR A 195 -14.17 -7.74 8.27
CA TYR A 195 -14.28 -6.88 7.09
C TYR A 195 -14.59 -7.66 5.81
N TRP A 196 -14.66 -8.99 5.86
CA TRP A 196 -14.67 -9.85 4.69
C TRP A 196 -15.88 -9.62 3.76
N PHE A 197 -15.61 -9.36 2.47
CA PHE A 197 -16.62 -9.36 1.43
C PHE A 197 -16.79 -10.79 0.86
N PRO A 198 -17.96 -11.42 1.05
CA PRO A 198 -18.13 -12.84 0.73
C PRO A 198 -18.30 -13.10 -0.76
N VAL A 199 -17.74 -14.22 -1.25
CA VAL A 199 -17.88 -14.68 -2.65
C VAL A 199 -19.33 -14.78 -3.10
N SER A 200 -20.26 -15.13 -2.20
CA SER A 200 -21.69 -15.23 -2.52
C SER A 200 -22.34 -13.90 -2.93
N LYS A 201 -21.69 -12.76 -2.64
CA LYS A 201 -22.13 -11.41 -3.04
C LYS A 201 -21.32 -10.86 -4.22
N MET A 202 -20.31 -11.58 -4.70
CA MET A 202 -19.52 -11.14 -5.85
C MET A 202 -20.33 -11.33 -7.14
N PRO A 203 -20.49 -10.30 -7.98
CA PRO A 203 -21.22 -10.41 -9.22
C PRO A 203 -20.50 -11.32 -10.23
N GLN A 204 -21.27 -11.89 -11.13
CA GLN A 204 -20.78 -12.71 -12.24
C GLN A 204 -21.15 -12.05 -13.57
N ASN A 205 -20.52 -12.44 -14.67
CA ASN A 205 -20.91 -12.05 -16.02
C ASN A 205 -21.00 -10.53 -16.25
N GLY A 206 -19.98 -9.78 -15.81
CA GLY A 206 -19.91 -8.32 -16.04
C GLY A 206 -20.85 -7.46 -15.22
N GLN A 207 -21.66 -8.04 -14.34
CA GLN A 207 -22.61 -7.27 -13.55
C GLN A 207 -21.88 -6.34 -12.56
N ASP A 208 -22.56 -5.26 -12.22
CA ASP A 208 -22.06 -4.28 -11.27
C ASP A 208 -21.91 -4.90 -9.87
N TRP A 209 -20.81 -4.57 -9.22
CA TRP A 209 -20.60 -4.87 -7.81
C TRP A 209 -21.55 -4.01 -6.96
N PRO A 210 -21.75 -4.33 -5.67
CA PRO A 210 -22.44 -3.43 -4.77
C PRO A 210 -21.82 -2.03 -4.79
N LEU A 211 -22.63 -1.02 -4.46
CA LEU A 211 -22.13 0.33 -4.29
C LEU A 211 -21.07 0.33 -3.18
N VAL A 212 -20.04 1.15 -3.35
CA VAL A 212 -19.00 1.32 -2.31
C VAL A 212 -19.64 1.79 -0.99
N SER A 213 -20.65 2.67 -1.06
CA SER A 213 -21.44 3.08 0.11
C SER A 213 -22.05 1.90 0.87
N ASP A 214 -22.56 0.90 0.17
CA ASP A 214 -23.24 -0.25 0.76
C ASP A 214 -22.23 -1.24 1.36
N MET A 215 -21.10 -1.45 0.69
CA MET A 215 -19.98 -2.23 1.21
C MET A 215 -19.44 -1.63 2.50
N VAL A 216 -19.25 -0.31 2.53
CA VAL A 216 -18.82 0.43 3.73
C VAL A 216 -19.87 0.33 4.85
N ALA A 217 -21.14 0.61 4.56
CA ALA A 217 -22.21 0.58 5.55
C ALA A 217 -22.42 -0.81 6.18
N SER A 218 -22.14 -1.87 5.44
CA SER A 218 -22.20 -3.26 5.93
C SER A 218 -20.88 -3.77 6.53
N ASN A 219 -19.87 -2.90 6.65
CA ASN A 219 -18.51 -3.22 7.07
C ASN A 219 -17.85 -4.35 6.25
N GLN A 220 -18.28 -4.56 5.00
CA GLN A 220 -17.69 -5.53 4.07
C GLN A 220 -16.62 -4.85 3.20
N ARG A 221 -15.50 -4.51 3.85
CA ARG A 221 -14.48 -3.59 3.35
C ARG A 221 -13.15 -4.26 2.99
N LEU A 222 -13.11 -5.59 2.97
CA LEU A 222 -11.96 -6.38 2.54
C LEU A 222 -12.37 -7.33 1.43
N VAL A 223 -11.83 -7.13 0.23
CA VAL A 223 -12.03 -8.00 -0.94
C VAL A 223 -10.76 -8.82 -1.12
N VAL A 224 -10.86 -10.16 -1.15
CA VAL A 224 -9.69 -11.03 -1.23
C VAL A 224 -9.81 -11.99 -2.40
N PHE A 225 -8.74 -12.06 -3.19
CA PHE A 225 -8.57 -12.97 -4.31
C PHE A 225 -7.37 -13.89 -4.11
N THR A 226 -7.44 -15.09 -4.66
CA THR A 226 -6.33 -16.07 -4.69
C THR A 226 -6.11 -16.60 -6.10
N SER A 227 -4.86 -16.92 -6.42
CA SER A 227 -4.47 -17.62 -7.64
C SER A 227 -4.86 -19.11 -7.64
N ILE A 228 -5.31 -19.68 -6.52
CA ILE A 228 -5.68 -21.09 -6.38
C ILE A 228 -7.19 -21.32 -6.47
N ARG A 229 -7.63 -21.96 -7.55
CA ARG A 229 -9.06 -22.20 -7.84
C ARG A 229 -9.81 -22.97 -6.75
N SER A 230 -9.21 -23.99 -6.15
CA SER A 230 -9.87 -24.83 -5.15
C SER A 230 -10.24 -24.08 -3.87
N LYS A 231 -9.52 -23.01 -3.53
CA LYS A 231 -9.76 -22.21 -2.31
C LYS A 231 -11.06 -21.40 -2.33
N GLN A 232 -11.63 -21.17 -3.52
CA GLN A 232 -12.97 -20.60 -3.59
C GLN A 232 -14.03 -21.50 -2.95
N SER A 233 -13.94 -22.81 -3.15
CA SER A 233 -14.90 -23.75 -2.56
C SER A 233 -14.47 -24.23 -1.17
N SER A 234 -13.17 -24.38 -0.90
CA SER A 234 -12.71 -24.91 0.39
C SER A 234 -12.60 -23.85 1.49
N GLU A 235 -12.21 -22.62 1.16
CA GLU A 235 -11.94 -21.54 2.12
C GLU A 235 -12.81 -20.29 1.90
N GLY A 236 -13.54 -20.22 0.77
CA GLY A 236 -14.34 -19.04 0.43
C GLY A 236 -13.51 -17.84 -0.06
N ILE A 237 -12.27 -18.07 -0.49
CA ILE A 237 -11.38 -17.04 -1.06
C ILE A 237 -11.57 -17.01 -2.57
N ALA A 238 -11.94 -15.86 -3.13
CA ALA A 238 -12.36 -15.75 -4.53
C ALA A 238 -11.23 -16.14 -5.49
N TYR A 239 -11.50 -17.04 -6.46
CA TYR A 239 -10.53 -17.34 -7.50
C TYR A 239 -10.40 -16.15 -8.44
N GLN A 240 -9.23 -15.52 -8.47
CA GLN A 240 -9.04 -14.20 -9.07
C GLN A 240 -9.50 -14.14 -10.53
N TRP A 241 -9.19 -15.17 -11.33
CA TRP A 241 -9.48 -15.19 -12.76
C TRP A 241 -10.97 -15.31 -13.13
N ASN A 242 -11.86 -15.44 -12.14
CA ASN A 242 -13.31 -15.27 -12.33
C ASN A 242 -13.75 -13.79 -12.31
N PHE A 243 -12.96 -12.91 -11.71
CA PHE A 243 -13.36 -11.54 -11.33
C PHE A 243 -12.37 -10.44 -11.76
N MET A 244 -11.21 -10.80 -12.29
CA MET A 244 -10.24 -9.85 -12.83
C MET A 244 -9.56 -10.42 -14.07
N VAL A 245 -9.08 -9.50 -14.90
CA VAL A 245 -8.19 -9.80 -16.03
C VAL A 245 -6.93 -9.00 -15.81
N GLU A 246 -5.79 -9.66 -15.94
CA GLU A 246 -4.49 -8.99 -15.98
C GLU A 246 -4.27 -8.51 -17.41
N ASN A 247 -4.05 -7.21 -17.58
CA ASN A 247 -3.70 -6.66 -18.87
C ASN A 247 -2.18 -6.72 -19.03
N ASN A 248 -1.68 -7.33 -20.10
CA ASN A 248 -0.26 -7.29 -20.41
C ASN A 248 0.12 -5.86 -20.79
N CYS A 249 0.83 -5.15 -19.93
CA CYS A 249 1.54 -3.93 -20.30
C CYS A 249 2.99 -4.28 -20.65
N GLU A 250 3.28 -4.45 -21.95
CA GLU A 250 4.63 -4.22 -22.45
C GLU A 250 4.89 -2.69 -22.43
N ALA A 251 5.40 -2.17 -21.32
CA ALA A 251 5.95 -0.81 -21.28
C ALA A 251 7.49 -0.91 -21.32
N PRO A 252 8.17 -0.55 -22.43
CA PRO A 252 9.61 -0.77 -22.56
C PRO A 252 10.47 0.16 -21.71
N THR A 253 9.91 1.16 -21.01
CA THR A 253 10.70 2.26 -20.44
C THR A 253 10.05 2.95 -19.23
N LEU A 254 9.65 2.19 -18.21
CA LEU A 254 9.52 2.74 -16.85
C LEU A 254 9.84 1.65 -15.83
N GLN A 255 11.14 1.42 -15.61
CA GLN A 255 11.60 0.81 -14.36
C GLN A 255 11.22 1.81 -13.26
N ILE A 256 10.62 1.32 -12.16
CA ILE A 256 10.02 2.06 -11.03
C ILE A 256 8.52 2.31 -11.25
N PHE A 257 7.71 1.62 -10.42
CA PHE A 257 6.24 1.51 -10.42
C PHE A 257 5.63 0.52 -11.43
N PHE A 258 5.63 -0.77 -11.06
CA PHE A 258 4.63 -1.70 -11.59
C PHE A 258 3.26 -1.32 -11.01
N PHE A 259 2.55 -0.40 -11.67
CA PHE A 259 1.11 -0.27 -11.49
C PHE A 259 0.45 -1.35 -12.34
N LEU A 260 0.00 -2.43 -11.71
CA LEU A 260 -1.05 -3.23 -12.33
C LEU A 260 -2.33 -2.40 -12.23
N LEU A 261 -2.76 -1.83 -13.35
CA LEU A 261 -4.16 -1.39 -13.51
C LEU A 261 -5.01 -2.66 -13.62
N LEU A 262 -5.32 -3.24 -12.46
CA LEU A 262 -6.24 -4.36 -12.36
C LEU A 262 -7.66 -3.84 -12.50
N TRP A 263 -8.27 -4.20 -13.62
CA TRP A 263 -9.70 -4.02 -13.79
C TRP A 263 -10.40 -5.18 -13.08
N ILE A 264 -10.92 -4.92 -11.88
CA ILE A 264 -11.82 -5.86 -11.18
C ILE A 264 -13.14 -5.84 -11.96
N ALA A 265 -13.23 -6.67 -12.99
CA ALA A 265 -14.42 -6.85 -13.80
C ALA A 265 -14.95 -8.26 -13.61
N ALA A 266 -16.23 -8.38 -13.28
CA ALA A 266 -16.91 -9.66 -13.43
C ALA A 266 -16.72 -10.11 -14.90
N LYS A 267 -16.11 -11.27 -15.12
CA LYS A 267 -15.74 -11.69 -16.48
C LYS A 267 -17.00 -11.94 -17.31
N HIS A 268 -17.17 -11.20 -18.41
CA HIS A 268 -18.00 -11.66 -19.53
C HIS A 268 -17.22 -12.76 -20.26
N HIS A 269 -17.91 -13.78 -20.78
CA HIS A 269 -17.32 -14.78 -21.68
C HIS A 269 -16.69 -14.10 -22.92
N PHE A 270 -15.46 -13.60 -22.80
CA PHE A 270 -14.57 -13.30 -23.92
C PHE A 270 -13.66 -14.52 -24.10
N TYR A 271 -14.23 -15.54 -24.73
CA TYR A 271 -13.50 -16.57 -25.47
C TYR A 271 -14.39 -16.96 -26.65
N ALA A 272 -14.03 -16.44 -27.83
CA ALA A 272 -14.09 -17.18 -29.07
C ALA A 272 -12.63 -17.39 -29.50
#